data_AF-A0A0C3QC28-F1
#
_entry.id   AF-A0A0C3QC28-F1
#
_cell.length_a   1.000
_cell.length_b   1.000
_cell.length_c   1.000
_cell.angle_alpha   90.00
_cell.angle_beta   90.00
_cell.angle_gamma   90.00
#
_symmetry.space_group_name_H-M   'P 1'
#
loop_
_entity.id
_entity.type
_entity.pdbx_description
1 polymer ?
#
loop_
_entity_poly.entity_id
_entity_poly.type
_entity_poly.pdbx_seq_one_letter_code
_entity_poly.pdbx_strand_id
1 'polypeptide(L)'
;MQREREKEGDEFAEKDKFVTPAYKAQMEQVRLAEAEEKKREEAERKKRKNQPGMAAFYKDFLQKTGEQHEAAAIAAAKAAAAATAEAEGGGQDLTIRKPLKVAPDPDSVFKEETDADRAALARAEGKDVELNDDGILVDKRDLLSAGLNVNLSAPNTRKLGLGSKSAAKQEGDLLPNAHRAAGSAASLKEIRARQARELEKQYEEERVRLAQETERQEREERERIVKRKNTETDVQSARERYLERKRRKMEEEAQQAPP
;
A
#
# COMPACT_ATOMS: atom_id res chain seq x y z
N MET A 1 -53.18 -22.56 -10.63
CA MET A 1 -52.36 -21.74 -9.70
C MET A 1 -51.39 -20.77 -10.39
N GLN A 2 -50.33 -21.19 -11.11
CA GLN A 2 -49.42 -20.22 -11.78
C GLN A 2 -50.04 -19.60 -13.04
N ARG A 3 -50.68 -20.40 -13.91
CA ARG A 3 -51.35 -19.91 -15.13
C ARG A 3 -52.57 -19.01 -14.89
N GLU A 4 -53.25 -19.17 -13.75
CA GLU A 4 -54.36 -18.29 -13.36
C GLU A 4 -53.85 -16.94 -12.86
N ARG A 5 -52.69 -16.92 -12.17
CA ARG A 5 -52.01 -15.68 -11.75
C ARG A 5 -51.42 -14.90 -12.93
N GLU A 6 -50.94 -15.58 -13.96
CA GLU A 6 -50.47 -14.92 -15.19
C GLU A 6 -51.62 -14.23 -15.92
N LYS A 7 -52.80 -14.87 -16.01
CA LYS A 7 -54.00 -14.28 -16.62
C LYS A 7 -54.57 -13.10 -15.81
N GLU A 8 -54.61 -13.22 -14.47
CA GLU A 8 -54.99 -12.10 -13.59
C GLU A 8 -54.00 -10.93 -13.67
N GLY A 9 -52.71 -11.21 -13.91
CA GLY A 9 -51.68 -10.18 -14.10
C GLY A 9 -51.86 -9.37 -15.39
N ASP A 10 -52.23 -10.03 -16.49
CA ASP A 10 -52.49 -9.40 -17.78
C ASP A 10 -53.78 -8.55 -17.76
N GLU A 11 -54.82 -8.98 -17.04
CA GLU A 11 -56.08 -8.23 -16.88
C GLU A 11 -55.96 -6.91 -16.06
N PHE A 12 -54.84 -6.74 -15.35
CA PHE A 12 -54.52 -5.51 -14.58
C PHE A 12 -53.36 -4.71 -15.19
N ALA A 13 -52.80 -5.15 -16.32
CA ALA A 13 -51.74 -4.42 -17.02
C ALA A 13 -52.27 -3.14 -17.70
N GLU A 14 -53.52 -3.14 -18.18
CA GLU A 14 -54.17 -1.99 -18.84
C GLU A 14 -54.79 -0.97 -17.86
N LYS A 15 -54.79 -1.25 -16.54
CA LYS A 15 -55.35 -0.34 -15.55
C LYS A 15 -54.30 0.66 -15.09
N ASP A 16 -54.66 1.94 -15.09
CA ASP A 16 -53.79 3.02 -14.65
C ASP A 16 -53.33 2.80 -13.20
N LYS A 17 -52.04 2.51 -13.03
CA LYS A 17 -51.42 2.47 -11.71
C LYS A 17 -51.32 3.91 -11.22
N PHE A 18 -52.19 4.29 -10.28
CA PHE A 18 -52.16 5.59 -9.60
C PHE A 18 -50.93 5.66 -8.69
N VAL A 19 -49.78 5.87 -9.32
CA VAL A 19 -48.50 6.08 -8.67
C VAL A 19 -48.34 7.58 -8.49
N THR A 20 -48.08 8.00 -7.26
CA THR A 20 -47.89 9.41 -6.94
C THR A 20 -46.74 10.00 -7.78
N PRO A 21 -46.83 11.28 -8.19
CA PRO A 21 -45.79 11.92 -9.01
C PRO A 21 -44.40 11.86 -8.35
N ALA A 22 -44.35 11.89 -7.02
CA ALA A 22 -43.11 11.74 -6.24
C ALA A 22 -42.45 10.37 -6.44
N TYR A 23 -43.22 9.28 -6.49
CA TYR A 23 -42.66 7.94 -6.70
C TYR A 23 -42.19 7.74 -8.14
N LYS A 24 -42.91 8.32 -9.13
CA LYS A 24 -42.44 8.32 -10.53
C LYS A 24 -41.08 9.04 -10.64
N ALA A 25 -40.93 10.19 -10.01
CA ALA A 25 -39.67 10.93 -9.95
C ALA A 25 -38.55 10.12 -9.26
N GLN A 26 -38.85 9.42 -8.16
CA GLN A 26 -37.87 8.57 -7.47
C GLN A 26 -37.41 7.39 -8.35
N MET A 27 -38.34 6.74 -9.05
CA MET A 27 -38.02 5.65 -9.97
C MET A 27 -37.20 6.12 -11.17
N GLU A 28 -37.48 7.31 -11.69
CA GLU A 28 -36.70 7.92 -12.77
C GLU A 28 -35.28 8.29 -12.30
N GLN A 29 -35.13 8.82 -11.09
CA GLN A 29 -33.82 9.10 -10.49
C GLN A 29 -32.98 7.82 -10.32
N VAL A 30 -33.58 6.74 -9.81
CA VAL A 30 -32.91 5.44 -9.69
C VAL A 30 -32.51 4.92 -11.07
N ARG A 31 -33.39 5.01 -12.07
CA ARG A 31 -33.11 4.54 -13.44
C ARG A 31 -32.01 5.36 -14.14
N LEU A 32 -31.94 6.66 -13.88
CA LEU A 32 -30.86 7.52 -14.37
C LEU A 32 -29.52 7.19 -13.69
N ALA A 33 -29.52 6.99 -12.38
CA ALA A 33 -28.34 6.60 -11.62
C ALA A 33 -27.79 5.24 -12.06
N GLU A 34 -28.66 4.24 -12.25
CA GLU A 34 -28.27 2.91 -12.76
C GLU A 34 -27.69 2.99 -14.17
N ALA A 35 -28.27 3.83 -15.05
CA ALA A 35 -27.75 4.01 -16.40
C ALA A 35 -26.38 4.69 -16.43
N GLU A 36 -26.11 5.61 -15.51
CA GLU A 36 -24.81 6.27 -15.36
C GLU A 36 -23.75 5.32 -14.80
N GLU A 37 -24.08 4.59 -13.73
CA GLU A 37 -23.19 3.56 -13.15
C GLU A 37 -22.86 2.47 -14.17
N LYS A 38 -23.84 2.01 -14.95
CA LYS A 38 -23.61 0.99 -15.98
C LYS A 38 -22.68 1.49 -17.09
N LYS A 39 -22.79 2.75 -17.52
CA LYS A 39 -21.86 3.35 -18.49
C LYS A 39 -20.45 3.46 -17.92
N ARG A 40 -20.32 3.81 -16.64
CA ARG A 40 -19.04 3.87 -15.94
C ARG A 40 -18.41 2.49 -15.81
N GLU A 41 -19.18 1.49 -15.41
CA GLU A 41 -18.72 0.11 -15.29
C GLU A 41 -18.30 -0.46 -16.65
N GLU A 42 -19.05 -0.19 -17.73
CA GLU A 42 -18.64 -0.62 -19.07
C GLU A 42 -17.35 0.05 -19.55
N ALA A 43 -17.15 1.34 -19.22
CA ALA A 43 -15.90 2.04 -19.50
C ALA A 43 -14.73 1.46 -18.69
N GLU A 44 -14.93 1.19 -17.40
CA GLU A 44 -13.93 0.54 -16.55
C GLU A 44 -13.65 -0.90 -16.99
N ARG A 45 -14.67 -1.65 -17.42
CA ARG A 45 -14.51 -3.02 -17.92
C ARG A 45 -13.75 -3.03 -19.24
N LYS A 46 -13.98 -2.06 -20.14
CA LYS A 46 -13.17 -1.88 -21.35
C LYS A 46 -11.73 -1.51 -21.02
N LYS A 47 -11.50 -0.62 -20.04
CA LYS A 47 -10.16 -0.30 -19.53
C LYS A 47 -9.48 -1.53 -18.93
N ARG A 48 -10.18 -2.31 -18.09
CA ARG A 48 -9.69 -3.53 -17.44
C ARG A 48 -9.39 -4.66 -18.42
N LYS A 49 -10.17 -4.81 -19.49
CA LYS A 49 -9.87 -5.77 -20.58
C LYS A 49 -8.57 -5.44 -21.31
N ASN A 50 -8.21 -4.16 -21.36
CA ASN A 50 -6.97 -3.68 -21.97
C ASN A 50 -5.87 -3.39 -20.93
N GLN A 51 -6.10 -3.66 -19.64
CA GLN A 51 -5.07 -3.55 -18.61
C GLN A 51 -4.09 -4.70 -18.82
N PRO A 52 -2.83 -4.41 -19.12
CA PRO A 52 -1.90 -5.45 -19.48
C PRO A 52 -1.46 -6.14 -18.17
N GLY A 53 -1.41 -7.48 -18.17
CA GLY A 53 -1.18 -8.26 -16.95
C GLY A 53 0.18 -7.99 -16.31
N MET A 54 0.46 -8.62 -15.15
CA MET A 54 1.69 -8.39 -14.37
C MET A 54 2.99 -8.44 -15.21
N ALA A 55 3.05 -9.30 -16.23
CA ALA A 55 4.18 -9.39 -17.17
C ALA A 55 4.45 -8.07 -17.95
N ALA A 56 3.40 -7.36 -18.34
CA ALA A 56 3.54 -6.06 -19.00
C ALA A 56 3.93 -4.96 -18.02
N PHE A 57 3.44 -5.00 -16.78
CA PHE A 57 3.92 -4.12 -15.72
C PHE A 57 5.43 -4.29 -15.50
N TYR A 58 5.93 -5.54 -15.44
CA TYR A 58 7.37 -5.78 -15.34
C TYR A 58 8.14 -5.31 -16.57
N LYS A 59 7.58 -5.45 -17.78
CA LYS A 59 8.17 -4.93 -19.02
C LYS A 59 8.28 -3.40 -18.98
N ASP A 60 7.20 -2.71 -18.63
CA ASP A 60 7.16 -1.24 -18.53
C ASP A 60 8.09 -0.74 -17.42
N PHE A 61 8.17 -1.47 -16.30
CA PHE A 61 9.11 -1.16 -15.22
C PHE A 61 10.56 -1.27 -15.69
N LEU A 62 10.92 -2.37 -16.36
CA LEU A 62 12.27 -2.56 -16.90
C LEU A 62 12.63 -1.49 -17.94
N GLN A 63 11.70 -1.13 -18.83
CA GLN A 63 11.89 -0.04 -19.80
C GLN A 63 12.15 1.29 -19.11
N LYS A 64 11.31 1.68 -18.13
CA LYS A 64 11.50 2.91 -17.36
C LYS A 64 12.83 2.94 -16.61
N THR A 65 13.23 1.81 -16.00
CA THR A 65 14.52 1.73 -15.32
C THR A 65 15.70 1.83 -16.28
N GLY A 66 15.57 1.26 -17.49
CA GLY A 66 16.57 1.39 -18.56
C GLY A 66 16.72 2.83 -19.02
N GLU A 67 15.61 3.50 -19.33
CA GLU A 67 15.58 4.91 -19.73
C GLU A 67 16.19 5.84 -18.68
N GLN A 68 15.87 5.62 -17.39
CA GLN A 68 16.46 6.39 -16.29
C GLN A 68 17.97 6.20 -16.20
N HIS A 69 18.45 4.97 -16.38
CA HIS A 69 19.88 4.67 -16.34
C HIS A 69 20.61 5.26 -17.55
N GLU A 70 20.04 5.16 -18.75
CA GLU A 70 20.57 5.80 -19.96
C GLU A 70 20.63 7.33 -19.81
N ALA A 71 19.57 7.95 -19.32
CA ALA A 71 19.54 9.39 -19.06
C ALA A 71 20.60 9.81 -18.04
N ALA A 72 20.76 9.04 -16.96
CA ALA A 72 21.80 9.28 -15.96
C ALA A 72 23.21 9.11 -16.53
N ALA A 73 23.44 8.09 -17.37
CA ALA A 73 24.73 7.86 -18.03
C ALA A 73 25.06 8.99 -19.02
N ILE A 74 24.09 9.45 -19.81
CA ILE A 74 24.25 10.58 -20.73
C ILE A 74 24.53 11.87 -19.96
N ALA A 75 23.80 12.13 -18.86
CA ALA A 75 24.04 13.30 -18.01
C ALA A 75 25.43 13.25 -17.38
N ALA A 76 25.87 12.09 -16.88
CA ALA A 76 27.20 11.90 -16.32
C ALA A 76 28.30 12.06 -17.37
N ALA A 77 28.12 11.50 -18.57
CA ALA A 77 29.05 11.66 -19.68
C ALA A 77 29.14 13.12 -20.14
N LYS A 78 28.01 13.84 -20.20
CA LYS A 78 27.96 15.26 -20.53
C LYS A 78 28.62 16.13 -19.46
N ALA A 79 28.43 15.80 -18.18
CA ALA A 79 29.11 16.48 -17.08
C ALA A 79 30.62 16.23 -17.09
N ALA A 80 31.05 14.99 -17.39
CA ALA A 80 32.46 14.65 -17.55
C ALA A 80 33.09 15.39 -18.76
N ALA A 81 32.39 15.46 -19.89
CA ALA A 81 32.83 16.20 -21.07
C ALA A 81 32.94 17.71 -20.83
N ALA A 82 31.98 18.29 -20.09
CA ALA A 82 32.03 19.69 -19.68
C ALA A 82 33.22 19.97 -18.72
N ALA A 83 33.47 19.07 -17.77
CA ALA A 83 34.62 19.17 -16.87
C ALA A 83 35.97 19.03 -17.59
N THR A 84 36.05 18.25 -18.68
CA THR A 84 37.27 18.19 -19.51
C THR A 84 37.44 19.42 -20.41
N ALA A 85 36.35 20.05 -20.86
CA ALA A 85 36.43 21.28 -21.66
C ALA A 85 36.85 22.51 -20.82
N GLU A 86 36.49 22.57 -19.54
CA GLU A 86 36.97 23.61 -18.61
C GLU A 86 38.43 23.41 -18.17
N ALA A 87 39.02 22.23 -18.39
CA ALA A 87 40.40 21.91 -18.00
C ALA A 87 41.48 22.36 -19.01
N GLU A 88 41.13 22.74 -20.25
CA GLU A 88 42.10 23.26 -21.23
C GLU A 88 42.31 24.79 -21.15
N GLY A 89 41.57 25.50 -20.30
CA GLY A 89 41.60 26.97 -20.22
C GLY A 89 42.24 27.59 -18.97
N GLY A 90 42.61 26.81 -17.95
CA GLY A 90 43.17 27.39 -16.72
C GLY A 90 43.62 26.32 -15.75
N GLY A 91 44.89 26.42 -15.32
CA GLY A 91 45.50 25.50 -14.38
C GLY A 91 44.64 25.30 -13.14
N GLN A 92 44.48 24.04 -12.75
CA GLN A 92 43.67 23.62 -11.61
C GLN A 92 44.33 24.13 -10.31
N ASP A 93 43.86 25.27 -9.83
CA ASP A 93 44.18 25.78 -8.50
C ASP A 93 43.44 24.88 -7.49
N LEU A 94 44.13 23.91 -6.88
CA LEU A 94 43.58 22.93 -5.93
C LEU A 94 43.23 23.53 -4.56
N THR A 95 43.00 24.84 -4.48
CA THR A 95 42.46 25.48 -3.29
C THR A 95 40.94 25.40 -3.32
N ILE A 96 40.36 24.76 -2.31
CA ILE A 96 38.91 24.79 -2.04
C ILE A 96 38.54 26.24 -1.70
N ARG A 97 38.27 27.06 -2.71
CA ARG A 97 37.72 28.40 -2.49
C ARG A 97 36.22 28.25 -2.28
N LYS A 98 35.83 28.37 -1.01
CA LYS A 98 34.44 28.52 -0.58
C LYS A 98 33.78 29.63 -1.41
N PRO A 99 32.59 29.45 -1.99
CA PRO A 99 31.93 30.53 -2.69
C PRO A 99 31.54 31.56 -1.64
N LEU A 100 32.30 32.66 -1.60
CA LEU A 100 32.04 33.78 -0.72
C LEU A 100 30.83 34.54 -1.28
N LYS A 101 29.62 34.05 -0.98
CA LYS A 101 28.49 34.96 -0.85
C LYS A 101 28.78 35.79 0.40
N VAL A 102 29.42 36.93 0.18
CA VAL A 102 29.53 37.99 1.17
C VAL A 102 28.10 38.38 1.54
N ALA A 103 27.58 37.84 2.63
CA ALA A 103 26.54 38.52 3.38
C ALA A 103 27.17 39.82 3.91
N PRO A 104 26.47 40.96 3.86
CA PRO A 104 26.94 42.15 4.55
C PRO A 104 26.96 41.81 6.05
N ASP A 105 28.08 42.11 6.68
CA ASP A 105 28.29 42.12 8.13
C ASP A 105 28.44 40.74 8.83
N PRO A 106 29.66 40.40 9.34
CA PRO A 106 29.94 39.14 10.03
C PRO A 106 29.26 39.02 11.42
N ASP A 107 28.62 40.08 11.92
CA ASP A 107 27.84 40.08 13.16
C ASP A 107 26.38 39.62 12.97
N SER A 108 25.92 39.47 11.72
CA SER A 108 24.55 39.02 11.42
C SER A 108 24.33 37.51 11.53
N VAL A 109 25.41 36.73 11.60
CA VAL A 109 25.36 35.25 11.58
C VAL A 109 24.95 34.64 12.93
N PHE A 110 24.96 35.44 14.00
CA PHE A 110 24.59 35.00 15.36
C PHE A 110 23.34 35.67 15.93
N LYS A 111 22.61 36.44 15.12
CA LYS A 111 21.26 36.86 15.53
C LYS A 111 20.35 35.66 15.43
N GLU A 112 20.05 35.05 16.57
CA GLU A 112 18.96 34.09 16.69
C GLU A 112 17.67 34.80 16.27
N GLU A 113 17.19 34.51 15.05
CA GLU A 113 15.93 35.05 14.54
C GLU A 113 14.83 34.74 15.56
N THR A 114 14.13 35.78 16.01
CA THR A 114 13.02 35.60 16.94
C THR A 114 11.89 34.85 16.25
N ASP A 115 11.06 34.15 17.02
CA ASP A 115 9.95 33.37 16.47
C ASP A 115 8.94 34.25 15.69
N ALA A 116 8.84 35.54 16.03
CA ALA A 116 8.06 36.53 15.29
C ALA A 116 8.65 36.85 13.90
N ASP A 117 9.98 37.02 13.82
CA ASP A 117 10.66 37.27 12.55
C ASP A 117 10.53 36.06 11.61
N ARG A 118 10.65 34.86 12.18
CA ARG A 118 10.48 33.60 11.44
C ARG A 118 9.07 33.42 10.89
N ALA A 119 8.05 33.83 11.66
CA ALA A 119 6.66 33.82 11.20
C ALA A 119 6.43 34.80 10.05
N ALA A 120 7.02 36.00 10.12
CA ALA A 120 6.89 37.00 9.06
C ALA A 120 7.50 36.53 7.74
N LEU A 121 8.68 35.90 7.79
CA LEU A 121 9.33 35.30 6.63
C LEU A 121 8.48 34.16 6.04
N ALA A 122 7.95 33.27 6.87
CA ALA A 122 7.14 32.15 6.40
C ALA A 122 5.81 32.60 5.75
N ARG A 123 5.17 33.64 6.30
CA ARG A 123 3.99 34.26 5.67
C ARG A 123 4.33 34.93 4.34
N ALA A 124 5.51 35.56 4.23
CA ALA A 124 6.00 36.10 2.97
C ALA A 124 6.27 34.99 1.92
N GLU A 125 6.67 33.80 2.36
CA GLU A 125 6.77 32.59 1.53
C GLU A 125 5.41 31.95 1.21
N GLY A 126 4.30 32.48 1.73
CA GLY A 126 2.94 31.98 1.50
C GLY A 126 2.55 30.78 2.37
N LYS A 127 3.29 30.50 3.45
CA LYS A 127 2.95 29.47 4.43
C LYS A 127 2.00 30.06 5.47
N ASP A 128 1.02 29.27 5.88
CA ASP A 128 0.08 29.66 6.93
C ASP A 128 0.71 29.36 8.30
N VAL A 129 0.88 30.39 9.12
CA VAL A 129 1.62 30.30 10.38
C VAL A 129 0.95 31.22 11.42
N GLU A 130 0.55 30.64 12.55
CA GLU A 130 -0.11 31.33 13.65
C GLU A 130 0.88 31.62 14.80
N LEU A 131 0.70 32.79 15.44
CA LEU A 131 1.44 33.22 16.63
C LEU A 131 0.45 33.34 17.79
N ASN A 132 0.84 32.87 18.97
CA ASN A 132 0.11 33.13 20.22
C ASN A 132 0.33 34.57 20.71
N ASP A 133 -0.46 34.99 21.71
CA ASP A 133 -0.35 36.30 22.36
C ASP A 133 1.04 36.57 22.98
N ASP A 134 1.78 35.52 23.32
CA ASP A 134 3.18 35.58 23.79
C ASP A 134 4.21 35.73 22.65
N GLY A 135 3.77 35.84 21.40
CA GLY A 135 4.64 35.94 20.22
C GLY A 135 5.34 34.61 19.85
N ILE A 136 4.87 33.48 20.40
CA ILE A 136 5.41 32.14 20.16
C ILE A 136 4.62 31.46 19.04
N LEU A 137 5.34 30.77 18.15
CA LEU A 137 4.79 29.97 17.06
C LEU A 137 4.02 28.74 17.58
N VAL A 138 2.73 28.66 17.23
CA VAL A 138 1.83 27.57 17.67
C VAL A 138 2.17 26.26 16.96
N ASP A 139 2.31 26.29 15.63
CA ASP A 139 2.63 25.13 14.80
C ASP A 139 3.90 25.36 13.97
N LYS A 140 4.99 24.67 14.34
CA LYS A 140 6.30 24.75 13.67
C LYS A 140 6.41 23.87 12.43
N ARG A 141 5.35 23.14 12.07
CA ARG A 141 5.37 22.17 10.98
C ARG A 141 5.43 22.84 9.61
N ASP A 142 4.66 23.90 9.40
CA ASP A 142 4.61 24.59 8.11
C ASP A 142 5.86 25.44 7.86
N LEU A 143 6.63 25.72 8.91
CA LEU A 143 7.99 26.27 8.82
C LEU A 143 9.01 25.27 8.28
N LEU A 144 8.74 23.97 8.41
CA LEU A 144 9.62 22.94 7.86
C LEU A 144 9.39 22.85 6.34
N SER A 145 10.46 22.96 5.57
CA SER A 145 10.40 22.73 4.13
C SER A 145 9.87 21.33 3.85
N ALA A 146 9.00 21.18 2.85
CA ALA A 146 8.47 19.89 2.41
C ALA A 146 9.60 19.01 1.83
N GLY A 147 10.29 18.29 2.70
CA GLY A 147 11.45 17.45 2.39
C GLY A 147 12.22 17.15 3.67
N LEU A 148 12.83 15.97 3.76
CA LEU A 148 13.83 15.68 4.80
C LEU A 148 14.79 16.88 4.84
N ASN A 149 15.09 17.45 6.02
CA ASN A 149 16.01 18.59 6.21
C ASN A 149 17.44 18.25 5.74
N VAL A 150 17.66 18.06 4.44
CA VAL A 150 18.95 17.98 3.77
C VAL A 150 19.34 19.42 3.41
N ASN A 151 19.48 20.26 4.43
CA ASN A 151 20.39 21.39 4.31
C ASN A 151 21.79 20.78 4.13
N LEU A 152 22.26 20.67 2.88
CA LEU A 152 23.60 20.20 2.47
C LEU A 152 24.76 21.06 3.03
N SER A 153 24.51 21.91 4.04
CA SER A 153 25.48 22.87 4.57
C SER A 153 25.66 22.81 6.10
N ALA A 154 25.08 21.84 6.82
CA ALA A 154 25.41 21.61 8.22
C ALA A 154 26.30 20.36 8.38
N PRO A 155 27.45 20.43 9.07
CA PRO A 155 28.26 19.24 9.34
C PRO A 155 27.48 18.28 10.24
N ASN A 156 27.42 17.03 9.80
CA ASN A 156 26.74 15.90 10.40
C ASN A 156 27.14 15.73 11.89
N THR A 157 26.31 16.19 12.83
CA THR A 157 26.51 16.02 14.28
C THR A 157 26.18 14.59 14.74
N ARG A 158 26.80 13.58 14.13
CA ARG A 158 26.75 12.17 14.60
C ARG A 158 27.80 11.85 15.68
N LYS A 159 28.30 12.88 16.37
CA LYS A 159 29.28 12.77 17.46
C LYS A 159 28.88 13.68 18.63
N LEU A 160 27.63 13.60 19.10
CA LEU A 160 27.19 14.22 20.36
C LEU A 160 26.44 13.18 21.19
N GLY A 161 27.11 12.06 21.45
CA GLY A 161 26.61 10.96 22.27
C GLY A 161 27.75 10.25 22.98
N LEU A 162 28.63 11.01 23.64
CA LEU A 162 29.62 10.46 24.56
C LEU A 162 29.91 11.47 25.68
N GLY A 163 28.89 11.71 26.51
CA GLY A 163 28.97 12.49 27.73
C GLY A 163 28.38 11.68 28.90
N SER A 164 29.28 11.25 29.79
CA SER A 164 29.09 10.75 31.15
C SER A 164 27.98 9.71 31.42
N LYS A 165 28.39 8.45 31.65
CA LYS A 165 27.98 7.67 32.84
C LYS A 165 29.12 6.77 33.30
N SER A 166 29.54 7.00 34.54
CA SER A 166 30.39 6.15 35.35
C SER A 166 29.71 4.81 35.67
N ALA A 167 30.36 3.68 35.37
CA ALA A 167 30.20 2.42 36.12
C ALA A 167 31.28 1.41 35.73
N ALA A 168 32.15 1.15 36.72
CA ALA A 168 32.86 -0.07 37.06
C ALA A 168 32.90 -1.28 36.08
N LYS A 169 34.16 -1.73 35.87
CA LYS A 169 34.64 -3.13 35.98
C LYS A 169 34.30 -4.10 34.84
N GLN A 170 35.28 -4.43 34.00
CA GLN A 170 35.97 -5.72 34.02
C GLN A 170 37.10 -5.75 32.98
N GLU A 171 38.28 -6.19 33.43
CA GLU A 171 39.36 -6.64 32.56
C GLU A 171 38.91 -7.88 31.79
N GLY A 172 39.23 -7.90 30.50
CA GLY A 172 38.90 -8.97 29.57
C GLY A 172 39.62 -8.68 28.27
N ASP A 173 40.89 -9.10 28.25
CA ASP A 173 41.74 -9.41 27.11
C ASP A 173 40.99 -9.43 25.77
N LEU A 174 41.39 -8.59 24.81
CA LEU A 174 41.29 -8.81 23.35
C LEU A 174 41.88 -7.59 22.60
N LEU A 175 43.06 -7.82 22.05
CA LEU A 175 43.87 -7.04 21.12
C LEU A 175 43.12 -6.03 20.21
N PRO A 176 43.69 -4.84 19.94
CA PRO A 176 43.20 -3.95 18.90
C PRO A 176 43.72 -4.46 17.55
N ASN A 177 42.90 -5.21 16.82
CA ASN A 177 43.23 -5.54 15.43
C ASN A 177 43.04 -4.32 14.53
N ALA A 178 44.10 -3.52 14.44
CA ALA A 178 44.37 -2.67 13.31
C ALA A 178 44.86 -3.52 12.11
N HIS A 179 44.47 -3.10 10.91
CA HIS A 179 45.00 -3.49 9.58
C HIS A 179 44.46 -4.76 8.90
N ARG A 180 43.52 -4.58 7.95
CA ARG A 180 43.71 -5.08 6.56
C ARG A 180 42.76 -4.41 5.55
N ALA A 181 43.16 -3.24 5.06
CA ALA A 181 42.61 -2.66 3.83
C ALA A 181 43.19 -3.41 2.61
N ALA A 182 42.73 -4.63 2.37
CA ALA A 182 42.84 -5.40 1.13
C ALA A 182 42.01 -6.69 1.30
N GLY A 183 40.70 -6.65 0.98
CA GLY A 183 39.79 -7.80 1.17
C GLY A 183 38.35 -7.48 1.60
N SER A 184 37.99 -6.20 1.78
CA SER A 184 36.64 -5.79 2.23
C SER A 184 35.50 -6.21 1.30
N ALA A 185 35.75 -6.35 -0.01
CA ALA A 185 34.75 -6.78 -0.98
C ALA A 185 34.32 -8.25 -0.82
N ALA A 186 35.26 -9.15 -0.43
CA ALA A 186 34.95 -10.55 -0.13
C ALA A 186 34.14 -10.66 1.17
N SER A 187 34.49 -9.86 2.18
CA SER A 187 33.76 -9.79 3.46
C SER A 187 32.34 -9.22 3.29
N LEU A 188 32.15 -8.19 2.47
CA LEU A 188 30.81 -7.64 2.16
C LEU A 188 29.94 -8.65 1.40
N LYS A 189 30.51 -9.40 0.46
CA LYS A 189 29.81 -10.45 -0.28
C LYS A 189 29.37 -11.57 0.66
N GLU A 190 30.22 -11.96 1.61
CA GLU A 190 29.89 -12.97 2.61
C GLU A 190 28.82 -12.50 3.61
N ILE A 191 28.89 -11.25 4.08
CA ILE A 191 27.85 -10.64 4.93
C ILE A 191 26.50 -10.59 4.20
N ARG A 192 26.49 -10.16 2.94
CA ARG A 192 25.27 -10.16 2.12
C ARG A 192 24.74 -11.57 1.86
N ALA A 193 25.62 -12.55 1.64
CA ALA A 193 25.20 -13.94 1.47
C ALA A 193 24.58 -14.53 2.74
N ARG A 194 25.09 -14.16 3.92
CA ARG A 194 24.49 -14.54 5.21
C ARG A 194 23.12 -13.91 5.41
N GLN A 195 23.01 -12.61 5.16
CA GLN A 195 21.73 -11.88 5.23
C GLN A 195 20.71 -12.42 4.22
N ALA A 196 21.14 -12.75 3.00
CA ALA A 196 20.28 -13.35 1.99
C ALA A 196 19.73 -14.71 2.43
N ARG A 197 20.56 -15.56 3.06
CA ARG A 197 20.11 -16.84 3.63
C ARG A 197 19.14 -16.68 4.80
N GLU A 198 19.33 -15.66 5.63
CA GLU A 198 18.39 -15.36 6.73
C GLU A 198 17.03 -14.89 6.19
N LEU A 199 17.03 -14.02 5.17
CA LEU A 199 15.82 -13.58 4.49
C LEU A 199 15.13 -14.75 3.78
N GLU A 200 15.89 -15.60 3.07
CA GLU A 200 15.37 -16.78 2.39
C GLU A 200 14.66 -17.72 3.37
N LYS A 201 15.27 -17.98 4.54
CA LYS A 201 14.62 -18.76 5.60
C LYS A 201 13.32 -18.15 6.10
N GLN A 202 13.28 -16.82 6.31
CA GLN A 202 12.04 -16.13 6.70
C GLN A 202 10.95 -16.25 5.63
N TYR A 203 11.32 -16.12 4.35
CA TYR A 203 10.38 -16.33 3.24
C TYR A 203 9.90 -17.77 3.16
N GLU A 204 10.77 -18.76 3.35
CA GLU A 204 10.39 -20.18 3.38
C GLU A 204 9.43 -20.48 4.55
N GLU A 205 9.71 -19.95 5.74
CA GLU A 205 8.83 -20.08 6.91
C GLU A 205 7.45 -19.48 6.65
N GLU A 206 7.37 -18.27 6.10
CA GLU A 206 6.10 -17.63 5.74
C GLU A 206 5.36 -18.39 4.63
N ARG A 207 6.08 -18.91 3.62
CA ARG A 207 5.48 -19.76 2.58
C ARG A 207 4.90 -21.05 3.15
N VAL A 208 5.60 -21.68 4.10
CA VAL A 208 5.11 -22.89 4.79
C VAL A 208 3.89 -22.57 5.63
N ARG A 209 3.88 -21.43 6.36
CA ARG A 209 2.70 -20.97 7.12
C ARG A 209 1.49 -20.77 6.22
N LEU A 210 1.65 -20.02 5.13
CA LEU A 210 0.58 -19.77 4.16
C LEU A 210 0.06 -21.08 3.54
N ALA A 211 0.97 -21.99 3.15
CA ALA A 211 0.57 -23.30 2.63
C ALA A 211 -0.26 -24.09 3.64
N GLN A 212 0.17 -24.14 4.91
CA GLN A 212 -0.58 -24.81 5.98
C GLN A 212 -1.95 -24.16 6.24
N GLU A 213 -2.04 -22.83 6.20
CA GLU A 213 -3.31 -22.11 6.34
C GLU A 213 -4.27 -22.43 5.18
N THR A 214 -3.77 -22.41 3.93
CA THR A 214 -4.58 -22.79 2.76
C THR A 214 -5.04 -24.23 2.84
N GLU A 215 -4.18 -25.16 3.27
CA GLU A 215 -4.56 -26.57 3.42
C GLU A 215 -5.61 -26.76 4.52
N ARG A 216 -5.51 -26.02 5.63
CA ARG A 216 -6.54 -26.01 6.68
C ARG A 216 -7.87 -25.49 6.16
N GLN A 217 -7.86 -24.38 5.43
CA GLN A 217 -9.07 -23.82 4.81
C GLN A 217 -9.69 -24.81 3.83
N GLU A 218 -8.90 -25.44 2.96
CA GLU A 218 -9.40 -26.46 2.04
C GLU A 218 -9.98 -27.68 2.78
N ARG A 219 -9.35 -28.12 3.87
CA ARG A 219 -9.87 -29.21 4.71
C ARG A 219 -11.21 -28.82 5.35
N GLU A 220 -11.31 -27.61 5.92
CA GLU A 220 -12.57 -27.11 6.48
C GLU A 220 -13.68 -26.99 5.43
N GLU A 221 -13.35 -26.53 4.22
CA GLU A 221 -14.31 -26.46 3.12
C GLU A 221 -14.77 -27.84 2.68
N ARG A 222 -13.85 -28.80 2.54
CA ARG A 222 -14.17 -30.20 2.24
C ARG A 222 -15.06 -30.80 3.32
N GLU A 223 -14.75 -30.56 4.59
CA GLU A 223 -15.59 -30.99 5.71
C GLU A 223 -16.98 -30.36 5.68
N ARG A 224 -17.10 -29.06 5.37
CA ARG A 224 -18.40 -28.39 5.20
C ARG A 224 -19.19 -29.00 4.06
N ILE A 225 -18.54 -29.33 2.94
CA ILE A 225 -19.18 -29.99 1.80
C ILE A 225 -19.65 -31.39 2.19
N VAL A 226 -18.81 -32.17 2.91
CA VAL A 226 -19.18 -33.51 3.40
C VAL A 226 -20.35 -33.42 4.39
N LYS A 227 -20.32 -32.48 5.34
CA LYS A 227 -21.41 -32.24 6.31
C LYS A 227 -22.72 -31.81 5.64
N ARG A 228 -22.66 -31.14 4.48
CA ARG A 228 -23.85 -30.77 3.69
C ARG A 228 -24.44 -31.94 2.89
N LYS A 229 -23.65 -32.97 2.59
CA LYS A 229 -24.11 -34.16 1.85
C LYS A 229 -24.82 -35.09 2.83
N ASN A 230 -25.98 -35.61 2.41
CA ASN A 230 -26.68 -36.63 3.19
C ASN A 230 -25.84 -37.92 3.21
N THR A 231 -25.71 -38.51 4.40
CA THR A 231 -25.02 -39.80 4.56
C THR A 231 -25.93 -40.96 4.12
N GLU A 232 -25.36 -42.14 3.86
CA GLU A 232 -26.15 -43.33 3.50
C GLU A 232 -27.18 -43.69 4.56
N THR A 233 -26.85 -43.48 5.85
CA THR A 233 -27.76 -43.66 6.98
C THR A 233 -28.91 -42.67 6.96
N ASP A 234 -28.66 -41.41 6.58
CA ASP A 234 -29.73 -40.41 6.42
C ASP A 234 -30.70 -40.83 5.30
N VAL A 235 -30.16 -41.34 4.19
CA VAL A 235 -30.96 -41.84 3.04
C VAL A 235 -31.78 -43.07 3.44
N GLN A 236 -31.20 -44.01 4.18
CA GLN A 236 -31.92 -45.19 4.70
C GLN A 236 -33.04 -44.78 5.66
N SER A 237 -32.77 -43.91 6.63
CA SER A 237 -33.78 -43.43 7.57
C SER A 237 -34.91 -42.65 6.87
N ALA A 238 -34.60 -41.91 5.79
CA ALA A 238 -35.60 -41.22 4.99
C ALA A 238 -36.48 -42.18 4.20
N ARG A 239 -35.89 -43.28 3.69
CA ARG A 239 -36.63 -44.37 3.02
C ARG A 239 -37.53 -45.11 4.00
N GLU A 240 -37.05 -45.45 5.19
CA GLU A 240 -37.85 -46.10 6.24
C GLU A 240 -39.04 -45.24 6.64
N ARG A 241 -38.82 -43.95 6.95
CA ARG A 241 -39.89 -42.99 7.26
C ARG A 241 -40.90 -42.83 6.13
N TYR A 242 -40.44 -42.92 4.87
CA TYR A 242 -41.33 -42.90 3.71
C TYR A 242 -42.19 -44.17 3.64
N LEU A 243 -41.61 -45.35 3.87
CA LEU A 243 -42.33 -46.62 3.88
C LEU A 243 -43.34 -46.68 5.02
N GLU A 244 -43.00 -46.19 6.21
CA GLU A 244 -43.93 -46.10 7.35
C GLU A 244 -45.10 -45.17 7.04
N ARG A 245 -44.84 -43.96 6.52
CA ARG A 245 -45.90 -43.04 6.08
C ARG A 245 -46.81 -43.68 5.03
N LYS A 246 -46.23 -44.46 4.11
CA LYS A 246 -47.00 -45.16 3.08
C LYS A 246 -47.85 -46.27 3.69
N ARG A 247 -47.29 -47.08 4.59
CA ARG A 247 -48.04 -48.14 5.30
C ARG A 247 -49.20 -47.55 6.10
N ARG A 248 -48.94 -46.50 6.87
CA ARG A 248 -49.97 -45.82 7.67
C ARG A 248 -51.09 -45.24 6.81
N LYS A 249 -50.77 -44.63 5.67
CA LYS A 249 -51.78 -44.17 4.71
C LYS A 249 -52.64 -45.31 4.17
N MET A 250 -52.05 -46.46 3.83
CA MET A 250 -52.80 -47.64 3.37
C MET A 250 -53.72 -48.19 4.47
N GLU A 251 -53.27 -48.20 5.74
CA GLU A 251 -54.10 -48.61 6.87
C GLU A 251 -55.26 -47.63 7.14
N GLU A 252 -55.00 -46.32 7.06
CA GLU A 252 -56.03 -45.28 7.20
C GLU A 252 -57.07 -45.34 6.06
N GLU A 253 -56.63 -45.56 4.81
CA GLU A 253 -57.53 -45.78 3.66
C GLU A 253 -58.35 -47.08 3.81
N ALA A 254 -57.74 -48.16 4.32
CA ALA A 254 -58.46 -49.41 4.60
C ALA A 254 -59.48 -49.27 5.74
N GLN A 255 -59.22 -48.39 6.71
CA GLN A 255 -60.17 -48.07 7.79
C GLN A 255 -61.28 -47.11 7.34
N GLN A 256 -61.04 -46.27 6.33
CA GLN A 256 -62.03 -45.34 5.77
C GLN A 256 -62.93 -45.92 4.68
N ALA A 257 -62.62 -47.10 4.13
CA ALA A 257 -63.52 -47.79 3.21
C ALA A 257 -64.71 -48.42 3.96
N PRO A 258 -65.97 -48.01 3.72
CA PRO A 258 -67.14 -48.60 4.36
C PRO A 258 -67.42 -50.03 3.81
N PRO A 259 -68.11 -50.89 4.58
CA PRO A 259 -68.40 -52.28 4.21
C PRO A 259 -69.34 -52.43 3.01
#